data_AF-W9T972-F1
#
_entry.id   AF-W9T972-F1
#
_cell.length_a   1.000
_cell.length_b   1.000
_cell.length_c   1.000
_cell.angle_alpha   90.00
_cell.angle_beta   90.00
_cell.angle_gamma   90.00
#
_symmetry.space_group_name_H-M   'P 1'
#
loop_
_entity.id
_entity.type
_entity.pdbx_description
1 polymer ?
#
loop_
_entity_poly.entity_id
_entity_poly.type
_entity_poly.pdbx_seq_one_letter_code
_entity_poly.pdbx_strand_id
1 'polypeptide(L)'
;MTLQPLNEKDWSATHLVLSERPQLFDNPGVARLRRAVEDSFAARHLAGREVAEAAPGVRGAWEAIRAFAAIPALGNLGQLLDFCTEGLKPEGRMVLDLRSPSHWQAAFGDSPTAWPENIRDDPSVALCSPATLLAAADARGLSLVALEPYGGIWDNALLYLRLEHPLKWLRLLSWLDSDETFFELALLLEQQVLARLGTSLSGRYLVALAKRRDPAGNAAWAEVLAARETVLADSSLTGIEGLLQQRPNAFAIGTAGLLSSLRTRHFLFLLQQALAFHRPDFAFEQWLVPQVTEQLRRWQQAQSIDARNMAITRGWMVEQSQRLRQGVDLVSGLEYHLATALLRDYFKTHSGVSS
;
A
#
# COMPACT_ATOMS: atom_id res chain seq x y z
N MET A 1 6.25 -10.24 -51.69
CA MET A 1 5.36 -9.60 -50.70
C MET A 1 6.10 -9.55 -49.39
N THR A 2 6.52 -8.36 -48.99
CA THR A 2 7.27 -8.08 -47.77
C THR A 2 6.30 -8.14 -46.60
N LEU A 3 6.42 -9.16 -45.75
CA LEU A 3 5.69 -9.23 -44.49
C LEU A 3 6.19 -8.10 -43.60
N GLN A 4 5.35 -7.08 -43.39
CA GLN A 4 5.59 -6.09 -42.34
C GLN A 4 5.71 -6.84 -41.00
N PRO A 5 6.69 -6.50 -40.15
CA PRO A 5 6.67 -6.98 -38.78
C PRO A 5 5.36 -6.51 -38.16
N LEU A 6 4.60 -7.46 -37.59
CA LEU A 6 3.47 -7.16 -36.73
C LEU A 6 3.97 -6.17 -35.69
N ASN A 7 3.45 -4.94 -35.79
CA ASN A 7 3.72 -3.86 -34.87
C ASN A 7 3.54 -4.42 -33.45
N GLU A 8 4.61 -4.41 -32.64
CA GLU A 8 4.65 -4.80 -31.23
C GLU A 8 3.82 -3.84 -30.37
N LYS A 9 2.57 -3.59 -30.75
CA LYS A 9 1.53 -3.12 -29.84
C LYS A 9 0.87 -4.36 -29.27
N ASP A 10 1.70 -5.09 -28.54
CA ASP A 10 1.32 -6.25 -27.77
C ASP A 10 0.26 -5.81 -26.76
N TRP A 11 -0.83 -6.57 -26.69
CA TRP A 11 -1.91 -6.37 -25.71
C TRP A 11 -1.43 -6.69 -24.27
N SER A 12 -0.15 -7.04 -24.13
CA SER A 12 0.66 -7.04 -22.90
C SER A 12 1.13 -5.65 -22.43
N ALA A 13 0.72 -4.57 -23.10
CA ALA A 13 0.84 -3.21 -22.57
C ALA A 13 -0.12 -2.95 -21.38
N THR A 14 -0.04 -3.81 -20.36
CA THR A 14 -0.18 -3.49 -18.93
C THR A 14 0.89 -2.49 -18.46
N HIS A 15 1.46 -1.68 -19.36
CA HIS A 15 1.99 -0.38 -19.01
C HIS A 15 0.80 0.53 -18.66
N LEU A 16 0.29 0.34 -17.45
CA LEU A 16 0.12 1.55 -16.66
C LEU A 16 1.53 2.11 -16.51
N VAL A 17 1.88 3.06 -17.39
CA VAL A 17 2.49 4.28 -16.86
C VAL A 17 1.68 4.55 -15.59
N LEU A 18 2.29 4.43 -14.42
CA LEU A 18 1.65 4.84 -13.16
C LEU A 18 1.07 6.23 -13.48
N SER A 19 -0.24 6.29 -13.70
CA SER A 19 -0.77 7.21 -14.72
C SER A 19 -0.27 8.62 -14.48
N GLU A 20 0.26 9.26 -15.51
CA GLU A 20 0.65 10.69 -15.55
C GLU A 20 -0.54 11.64 -15.24
N ARG A 21 -1.67 11.12 -14.75
CA ARG A 21 -2.86 11.87 -14.43
C ARG A 21 -3.44 11.46 -13.08
N PRO A 22 -3.94 12.44 -12.29
CA PRO A 22 -4.50 12.23 -10.95
C PRO A 22 -5.80 11.39 -10.90
N GLN A 23 -6.40 11.04 -12.04
CA GLN A 23 -7.75 10.46 -12.11
C GLN A 23 -7.85 8.99 -11.66
N LEU A 24 -6.75 8.23 -11.56
CA LEU A 24 -6.80 6.88 -11.00
C LEU A 24 -7.11 6.86 -9.48
N PHE A 25 -6.97 8.00 -8.81
CA PHE A 25 -7.19 8.18 -7.37
C PHE A 25 -8.55 8.81 -7.02
N ASP A 26 -9.36 9.19 -8.01
CA ASP A 26 -10.77 9.57 -7.81
C ASP A 26 -11.63 8.32 -7.59
N ASN A 27 -11.26 7.53 -6.59
CA ASN A 27 -11.97 6.36 -6.13
C ASN A 27 -12.69 6.74 -4.83
N PRO A 28 -14.04 6.84 -4.82
CA PRO A 28 -14.80 7.22 -3.62
C PRO A 28 -14.49 6.36 -2.41
N GLY A 29 -14.26 5.07 -2.62
CA GLY A 29 -13.89 4.12 -1.56
C GLY A 29 -12.51 4.42 -0.94
N VAL A 30 -11.53 4.75 -1.77
CA VAL A 30 -10.20 5.21 -1.29
C VAL A 30 -10.29 6.56 -0.59
N ALA A 31 -11.07 7.50 -1.13
CA ALA A 31 -11.27 8.80 -0.50
C ALA A 31 -11.94 8.66 0.88
N ARG A 32 -12.93 7.78 0.99
CA ARG A 32 -13.59 7.41 2.25
C ARG A 32 -12.59 6.82 3.25
N LEU A 33 -11.76 5.87 2.83
CA LEU A 33 -10.75 5.23 3.67
C LEU A 33 -9.70 6.24 4.14
N ARG A 34 -9.15 7.04 3.23
CA ARG A 34 -8.20 8.12 3.54
C ARG A 34 -8.77 9.05 4.61
N ARG A 35 -9.99 9.55 4.39
CA ARG A 35 -10.65 10.47 5.32
C ARG A 35 -10.84 9.85 6.69
N ALA A 36 -11.28 8.59 6.77
CA ALA A 36 -11.46 7.90 8.04
C ALA A 36 -10.14 7.70 8.81
N VAL A 37 -9.03 7.43 8.13
CA VAL A 37 -7.69 7.34 8.75
C VAL A 37 -7.26 8.72 9.27
N GLU A 38 -7.35 9.75 8.43
CA GLU A 38 -7.00 11.14 8.76
C GLU A 38 -7.83 11.70 9.92
N ASP A 39 -9.15 11.51 9.89
CA ASP A 39 -10.07 11.95 10.95
C ASP A 39 -9.78 11.23 12.27
N SER A 40 -9.54 9.91 12.22
CA SER A 40 -9.20 9.13 13.42
C SER A 40 -7.87 9.57 14.04
N PHE A 41 -6.86 9.84 13.22
CA PHE A 41 -5.58 10.38 13.68
C PHE A 41 -5.74 11.76 14.31
N ALA A 42 -6.44 12.67 13.62
CA ALA A 42 -6.73 14.00 14.14
C ALA A 42 -7.50 13.94 15.46
N ALA A 43 -8.52 13.09 15.55
CA ALA A 43 -9.29 12.89 16.78
C ALA A 43 -8.40 12.43 17.95
N ARG A 44 -7.46 11.48 17.74
CA ARG A 44 -6.54 11.02 18.79
C ARG A 44 -5.59 12.12 19.26
N HIS A 45 -5.09 12.95 18.36
CA HIS A 45 -4.00 13.88 18.67
C HIS A 45 -4.47 15.30 19.02
N LEU A 46 -5.67 15.69 18.59
CA LEU A 46 -6.25 17.02 18.78
C LEU A 46 -7.46 17.03 19.74
N ALA A 47 -7.83 15.89 20.34
CA ALA A 47 -8.96 15.79 21.27
C ALA A 47 -8.95 16.89 22.35
N GLY A 48 -10.12 17.48 22.58
CA GLY A 48 -10.35 18.49 23.63
C GLY A 48 -9.75 19.86 23.34
N ARG A 49 -9.36 20.15 22.10
CA ARG A 49 -8.76 21.42 21.67
C ARG A 49 -9.65 22.12 20.65
N GLU A 50 -9.58 23.45 20.64
CA GLU A 50 -10.10 24.25 19.52
C GLU A 50 -9.22 24.04 18.28
N VAL A 51 -9.80 23.45 17.23
CA VAL A 51 -9.10 23.09 15.99
C VAL A 51 -9.39 24.10 14.90
N ALA A 52 -8.33 24.66 14.31
CA ALA A 52 -8.41 25.41 13.06
C ALA A 52 -7.92 24.57 11.87
N GLU A 53 -8.51 24.77 10.70
CA GLU A 53 -7.99 24.24 9.44
C GLU A 53 -6.91 25.17 8.88
N ALA A 54 -5.81 24.60 8.41
CA ALA A 54 -4.73 25.36 7.79
C ALA A 54 -5.16 25.86 6.41
N ALA A 55 -5.57 27.13 6.34
CA ALA A 55 -6.01 27.77 5.11
C ALA A 55 -5.48 29.21 4.97
N PRO A 56 -5.32 29.72 3.73
CA PRO A 56 -4.87 31.10 3.50
C PRO A 56 -5.78 32.11 4.20
N GLY A 57 -5.17 33.11 4.84
CA GLY A 57 -5.90 34.19 5.52
C GLY A 57 -6.42 33.84 6.91
N VAL A 58 -6.38 32.57 7.33
CA VAL A 58 -6.67 32.17 8.71
C VAL A 58 -5.50 32.61 9.60
N ARG A 59 -5.73 33.56 10.49
CA ARG A 59 -4.76 34.01 11.51
C ARG A 59 -5.40 33.97 12.89
N GLY A 60 -4.67 33.47 13.86
CA GLY A 60 -5.14 33.34 15.24
C GLY A 60 -4.13 32.60 16.09
N ALA A 61 -4.39 32.52 17.39
CA ALA A 61 -3.64 31.70 18.34
C ALA A 61 -4.49 30.48 18.70
N TRP A 62 -4.25 29.36 18.05
CA TRP A 62 -5.06 28.14 18.12
C TRP A 62 -4.43 27.09 19.04
N GLU A 63 -5.26 26.26 19.65
CA GLU A 63 -4.79 25.13 20.46
C GLU A 63 -4.44 23.90 19.61
N ALA A 64 -5.09 23.81 18.45
CA ALA A 64 -4.87 22.76 17.47
C ALA A 64 -4.99 23.28 16.04
N ILE A 65 -4.18 22.74 15.13
CA ILE A 65 -4.28 22.98 13.69
C ILE A 65 -4.35 21.64 12.95
N ARG A 66 -5.30 21.51 12.03
CA ARG A 66 -5.38 20.41 11.07
C ARG A 66 -4.89 20.91 9.71
N ALA A 67 -3.92 20.22 9.13
CA ALA A 67 -3.22 20.65 7.92
C ALA A 67 -3.04 19.51 6.91
N PHE A 68 -4.06 18.70 6.71
CA PHE A 68 -4.02 17.66 5.66
C PHE A 68 -4.21 18.28 4.28
N ALA A 69 -3.39 17.87 3.30
CA ALA A 69 -3.37 18.39 1.93
C ALA A 69 -3.26 19.94 1.87
N ALA A 70 -2.59 20.56 2.84
CA ALA A 70 -2.53 22.03 2.97
C ALA A 70 -1.43 22.68 2.10
N ILE A 71 -0.50 21.87 1.56
CA ILE A 71 0.65 22.34 0.76
C ILE A 71 0.21 23.20 -0.45
N PRO A 72 -0.74 22.79 -1.31
CA PRO A 72 -1.18 23.62 -2.44
C PRO A 72 -1.63 25.03 -2.08
N ALA A 73 -2.22 25.19 -0.88
CA ALA A 73 -2.76 26.46 -0.45
C ALA A 73 -1.70 27.35 0.24
N LEU A 74 -0.72 26.74 0.91
CA LEU A 74 0.26 27.43 1.77
C LEU A 74 1.70 27.43 1.20
N GLY A 75 1.93 26.77 0.07
CA GLY A 75 3.20 26.78 -0.66
C GLY A 75 4.01 25.51 -0.44
N ASN A 76 5.10 25.57 0.34
CA ASN A 76 5.95 24.41 0.63
C ASN A 76 5.90 23.99 2.11
N LEU A 77 6.53 22.87 2.46
CA LEU A 77 6.52 22.35 3.83
C LEU A 77 7.10 23.34 4.85
N GLY A 78 8.18 24.06 4.50
CA GLY A 78 8.75 25.07 5.39
C GLY A 78 7.75 26.17 5.72
N GLN A 79 7.09 26.71 4.69
CA GLN A 79 6.05 27.74 4.84
C GLN A 79 4.84 27.24 5.63
N LEU A 80 4.40 26.00 5.40
CA LEU A 80 3.34 25.37 6.17
C LEU A 80 3.72 25.27 7.66
N LEU A 81 4.93 24.77 7.95
CA LEU A 81 5.39 24.64 9.33
C LEU A 81 5.56 25.99 10.02
N ASP A 82 6.06 27.01 9.32
CA ASP A 82 6.18 28.38 9.84
C ASP A 82 4.80 28.95 10.17
N PHE A 83 3.85 28.87 9.22
CA PHE A 83 2.46 29.29 9.41
C PHE A 83 1.81 28.60 10.62
N CYS A 84 1.90 27.27 10.70
CA CYS A 84 1.33 26.53 11.80
C CYS A 84 2.02 26.85 13.14
N THR A 85 3.34 27.00 13.14
CA THR A 85 4.09 27.33 14.37
C THR A 85 3.72 28.72 14.88
N GLU A 86 3.63 29.72 14.02
CA GLU A 86 3.20 31.07 14.38
C GLU A 86 1.77 31.09 14.93
N GLY A 87 0.86 30.35 14.30
CA GLY A 87 -0.56 30.27 14.66
C GLY A 87 -0.88 29.42 15.90
N LEU A 88 0.03 28.58 16.39
CA LEU A 88 -0.22 27.75 17.57
C LEU A 88 0.08 28.49 18.88
N LYS A 89 -0.79 28.31 19.88
CA LYS A 89 -0.46 28.61 21.29
C LYS A 89 0.69 27.71 21.78
N PRO A 90 1.44 28.09 22.83
CA PRO A 90 2.36 27.17 23.51
C PRO A 90 1.65 25.86 23.89
N GLU A 91 2.34 24.72 23.75
CA GLU A 91 1.75 23.37 23.92
C GLU A 91 0.59 23.03 22.97
N GLY A 92 0.35 23.89 21.96
CA GLY A 92 -0.56 23.63 20.85
C GLY A 92 -0.08 22.47 19.99
N ARG A 93 -0.97 21.85 19.23
CA ARG A 93 -0.64 20.69 18.37
C ARG A 93 -1.05 20.92 16.93
N MET A 94 -0.28 20.42 15.99
CA MET A 94 -0.68 20.32 14.59
C MET A 94 -0.66 18.88 14.12
N VAL A 95 -1.54 18.54 13.20
CA VAL A 95 -1.48 17.30 12.42
C VAL A 95 -1.38 17.63 10.93
N LEU A 96 -0.54 16.88 10.21
CA LEU A 96 -0.36 17.01 8.76
C LEU A 96 -0.04 15.67 8.12
N ASP A 97 -0.13 15.61 6.79
CA ASP A 97 0.25 14.47 5.97
C ASP A 97 1.48 14.77 5.12
N LEU A 98 2.35 13.78 4.97
CA LEU A 98 3.59 13.87 4.20
C LEU A 98 3.78 12.60 3.35
N ARG A 99 4.63 12.70 2.33
CA ARG A 99 5.09 11.55 1.55
C ARG A 99 6.45 11.06 2.03
N SER A 100 6.58 9.73 2.10
CA SER A 100 7.80 9.04 2.51
C SER A 100 8.73 8.81 1.33
N PRO A 101 9.89 9.49 1.24
CA PRO A 101 10.90 9.14 0.24
C PRO A 101 11.44 7.72 0.44
N SER A 102 11.52 7.24 1.68
CA SER A 102 12.02 5.90 2.00
C SER A 102 11.19 4.78 1.35
N HIS A 103 9.89 4.99 1.15
CA HIS A 103 9.05 4.05 0.45
C HIS A 103 9.39 3.92 -1.03
N TRP A 104 9.57 5.06 -1.70
CA TRP A 104 9.90 5.11 -3.12
C TRP A 104 11.33 4.62 -3.37
N GLN A 105 12.25 4.92 -2.45
CA GLN A 105 13.60 4.33 -2.43
C GLN A 105 13.54 2.80 -2.32
N ALA A 106 12.72 2.26 -1.41
CA ALA A 106 12.59 0.81 -1.26
C ALA A 106 12.02 0.13 -2.52
N ALA A 107 11.17 0.80 -3.28
CA ALA A 107 10.54 0.25 -4.48
C ALA A 107 11.37 0.41 -5.77
N PHE A 108 12.04 1.55 -5.94
CA PHE A 108 12.67 1.95 -7.21
C PHE A 108 14.18 2.22 -7.09
N GLY A 109 14.75 2.14 -5.89
CA GLY A 109 16.14 2.46 -5.59
C GLY A 109 16.40 3.94 -5.30
N ASP A 110 17.67 4.27 -5.04
CA ASP A 110 18.06 5.56 -4.48
C ASP A 110 17.91 6.75 -5.44
N SER A 111 17.87 6.51 -6.75
CA SER A 111 17.82 7.57 -7.76
C SER A 111 16.41 8.13 -7.92
N PRO A 112 16.14 9.40 -7.57
CA PRO A 112 14.80 9.99 -7.72
C PRO A 112 14.33 10.09 -9.17
N THR A 113 15.24 9.99 -10.14
CA THR A 113 14.90 9.95 -11.57
C THR A 113 14.24 8.64 -12.00
N ALA A 114 14.41 7.56 -11.23
CA ALA A 114 13.76 6.28 -11.48
C ALA A 114 12.34 6.23 -10.88
N TRP A 115 11.96 7.22 -10.08
CA TRP A 115 10.65 7.28 -9.45
C TRP A 115 9.61 7.84 -10.42
N PRO A 116 8.33 7.51 -10.24
CA PRO A 116 7.26 8.06 -11.08
C PRO A 116 7.18 9.59 -10.95
N GLU A 117 7.03 10.29 -12.08
CA GLU A 117 7.05 11.77 -12.12
C GLU A 117 5.97 12.39 -11.23
N ASN A 118 4.77 11.81 -11.26
CA ASN A 118 3.63 12.23 -10.44
C ASN A 118 3.85 12.05 -8.93
N ILE A 119 4.92 11.38 -8.51
CA ILE A 119 5.32 11.25 -7.11
C ILE A 119 6.41 12.25 -6.77
N ARG A 120 7.40 12.40 -7.64
CA ARG A 120 8.53 13.33 -7.46
C ARG A 120 8.07 14.79 -7.46
N ASP A 121 7.15 15.11 -8.37
CA ASP A 121 6.76 16.48 -8.70
C ASP A 121 5.32 16.80 -8.25
N ASP A 122 4.75 16.02 -7.31
CA ASP A 122 3.41 16.24 -6.78
C ASP A 122 3.33 17.51 -5.91
N PRO A 123 2.62 18.56 -6.33
CA PRO A 123 2.50 19.78 -5.54
C PRO A 123 1.52 19.62 -4.36
N SER A 124 0.76 18.52 -4.27
CA SER A 124 -0.30 18.34 -3.28
C SER A 124 0.19 17.87 -1.91
N VAL A 125 1.36 17.22 -1.85
CA VAL A 125 1.91 16.66 -0.62
C VAL A 125 3.44 16.78 -0.65
N ALA A 126 4.03 17.26 0.43
CA ALA A 126 5.48 17.38 0.50
C ALA A 126 6.17 16.02 0.70
N LEU A 127 7.20 15.76 -0.11
CA LEU A 127 8.12 14.65 0.09
C LEU A 127 9.12 15.02 1.20
N CYS A 128 9.13 14.27 2.30
CA CYS A 128 9.99 14.58 3.45
C CYS A 128 10.37 13.28 4.16
N SER A 129 11.66 13.07 4.44
CA SER A 129 12.08 11.94 5.27
C SER A 129 11.81 12.25 6.75
N PRO A 130 11.61 11.24 7.61
CA PRO A 130 11.46 11.48 9.04
C PRO A 130 12.64 12.22 9.68
N ALA A 131 13.88 11.95 9.22
CA ALA A 131 15.07 12.66 9.70
C ALA A 131 15.03 14.16 9.34
N THR A 132 14.65 14.50 8.10
CA THR A 132 14.49 15.90 7.66
C THR A 132 13.36 16.59 8.42
N LEU A 133 12.25 15.88 8.68
CA LEU A 133 11.14 16.39 9.47
C LEU A 133 11.55 16.72 10.90
N LEU A 134 12.29 15.82 11.58
CA LEU A 134 12.75 16.04 12.95
C LEU A 134 13.69 17.26 13.03
N ALA A 135 14.62 17.40 12.09
CA ALA A 135 15.48 18.58 12.01
C ALA A 135 14.68 19.87 11.77
N ALA A 136 13.67 19.82 10.88
CA ALA A 136 12.79 20.95 10.62
C ALA A 136 11.92 21.32 11.82
N ALA A 137 11.51 20.33 12.62
CA ALA A 137 10.77 20.50 13.86
C ALA A 137 11.64 21.16 14.95
N ASP A 138 12.86 20.67 15.16
CA ASP A 138 13.82 21.23 16.12
C ASP A 138 14.11 22.72 15.83
N ALA A 139 14.32 23.06 14.56
CA ALA A 139 14.57 24.43 14.12
C ALA A 139 13.42 25.39 14.45
N ARG A 140 12.20 24.88 14.62
CA ARG A 140 10.97 25.65 14.89
C ARG A 140 10.49 25.53 16.34
N GLY A 141 11.26 24.85 17.21
CA GLY A 141 10.85 24.58 18.58
C GLY A 141 9.62 23.68 18.66
N LEU A 142 9.48 22.75 17.71
CA LEU A 142 8.44 21.72 17.68
C LEU A 142 9.01 20.39 18.17
N SER A 143 8.13 19.54 18.69
CA SER A 143 8.45 18.17 19.07
C SER A 143 7.51 17.17 18.43
N LEU A 144 8.04 16.04 17.99
CA LEU A 144 7.26 14.95 17.42
C LEU A 144 6.42 14.27 18.52
N VAL A 145 5.11 14.18 18.27
CA VAL A 145 4.16 13.49 19.14
C VAL A 145 3.81 12.12 18.59
N ALA A 146 3.66 12.00 17.27
CA ALA A 146 3.37 10.74 16.61
C ALA A 146 3.76 10.78 15.13
N LEU A 147 4.13 9.61 14.60
CA LEU A 147 4.33 9.35 13.19
C LEU A 147 3.71 7.99 12.85
N GLU A 148 2.74 7.99 11.95
CA GLU A 148 1.96 6.81 11.55
C GLU A 148 1.93 6.69 10.01
N PRO A 149 2.60 5.68 9.41
CA PRO A 149 2.46 5.40 7.98
C PRO A 149 1.00 5.07 7.61
N TYR A 150 0.56 5.51 6.43
CA TYR A 150 -0.79 5.24 5.93
C TYR A 150 -0.87 5.35 4.41
N GLY A 151 -1.90 4.75 3.82
CA GLY A 151 -2.02 4.60 2.37
C GLY A 151 -1.30 3.38 1.85
N GLY A 152 -1.02 2.38 2.69
CA GLY A 152 -0.40 1.13 2.24
C GLY A 152 -1.28 0.32 1.28
N ILE A 153 -2.58 0.62 1.21
CA ILE A 153 -3.53 -0.03 0.29
C ILE A 153 -3.64 0.70 -1.06
N TRP A 154 -3.44 2.03 -1.11
CA TRP A 154 -3.69 2.83 -2.33
C TRP A 154 -2.54 3.74 -2.77
N ASP A 155 -1.49 3.92 -1.97
CA ASP A 155 -0.29 4.69 -2.33
C ASP A 155 0.95 3.85 -1.94
N ASN A 156 1.03 2.65 -2.51
CA ASN A 156 2.04 1.65 -2.19
C ASN A 156 2.68 1.04 -3.44
N ALA A 157 3.86 1.54 -3.78
CA ALA A 157 4.66 1.06 -4.91
C ALA A 157 5.08 -0.41 -4.78
N LEU A 158 5.40 -0.88 -3.57
CA LEU A 158 5.79 -2.27 -3.33
C LEU A 158 4.66 -3.24 -3.69
N LEU A 159 3.42 -2.85 -3.40
CA LEU A 159 2.22 -3.58 -3.82
C LEU A 159 2.02 -3.47 -5.33
N TYR A 160 2.04 -2.27 -5.89
CA TYR A 160 1.74 -2.03 -7.31
C TYR A 160 2.69 -2.72 -8.27
N LEU A 161 3.98 -2.83 -7.92
CA LEU A 161 4.96 -3.59 -8.69
C LEU A 161 4.70 -5.10 -8.73
N ARG A 162 3.79 -5.61 -7.89
CA ARG A 162 3.46 -7.04 -7.77
C ARG A 162 2.04 -7.39 -8.18
N LEU A 163 1.21 -6.39 -8.48
CA LEU A 163 -0.12 -6.65 -9.01
C LEU A 163 -0.03 -7.04 -10.49
N GLU A 164 -0.46 -8.26 -10.82
CA GLU A 164 -0.61 -8.70 -12.22
C GLU A 164 -1.57 -7.81 -13.01
N HIS A 165 -2.59 -7.26 -12.33
CA HIS A 165 -3.65 -6.46 -12.93
C HIS A 165 -4.04 -5.26 -12.05
N PRO A 166 -3.34 -4.13 -12.15
CA PRO A 166 -3.61 -2.96 -11.32
C PRO A 166 -5.05 -2.41 -11.48
N LEU A 167 -5.66 -2.53 -12.66
CA LEU A 167 -7.06 -2.12 -12.86
C LEU A 167 -8.06 -2.97 -12.06
N LYS A 168 -7.78 -4.28 -11.87
CA LYS A 168 -8.62 -5.15 -11.03
C LYS A 168 -8.51 -4.74 -9.56
N TRP A 169 -7.33 -4.29 -9.12
CA TRP A 169 -7.12 -3.75 -7.78
C TRP A 169 -7.95 -2.48 -7.54
N LEU A 170 -7.92 -1.52 -8.46
CA LEU A 170 -8.71 -0.29 -8.32
C LEU A 170 -10.22 -0.58 -8.31
N ARG A 171 -10.66 -1.51 -9.15
CA ARG A 171 -12.05 -1.99 -9.14
C ARG A 171 -12.39 -2.69 -7.83
N LEU A 172 -11.45 -3.39 -7.21
CA LEU A 172 -11.66 -3.95 -5.88
C LEU A 172 -11.81 -2.84 -4.85
N LEU A 173 -10.92 -1.85 -4.85
CA LEU A 173 -10.96 -0.71 -3.92
C LEU A 173 -12.22 0.16 -4.05
N SER A 174 -12.86 0.21 -5.22
CA SER A 174 -14.13 0.96 -5.36
C SER A 174 -15.27 0.40 -4.51
N TRP A 175 -15.18 -0.86 -4.07
CA TRP A 175 -16.16 -1.45 -3.16
C TRP A 175 -16.05 -0.96 -1.72
N LEU A 176 -14.94 -0.31 -1.32
CA LEU A 176 -14.79 0.29 0.01
C LEU A 176 -15.88 1.33 0.31
N ASP A 177 -16.51 1.90 -0.71
CA ASP A 177 -17.58 2.87 -0.54
C ASP A 177 -18.90 2.23 -0.09
N SER A 178 -19.15 0.97 -0.44
CA SER A 178 -20.46 0.30 -0.28
C SER A 178 -20.43 -1.02 0.49
N ASP A 179 -19.26 -1.63 0.68
CA ASP A 179 -19.07 -2.84 1.48
C ASP A 179 -18.43 -2.49 2.83
N GLU A 180 -19.25 -2.39 3.87
CA GLU A 180 -18.80 -2.02 5.21
C GLU A 180 -17.80 -3.02 5.81
N THR A 181 -18.00 -4.32 5.63
CA THR A 181 -17.06 -5.33 6.15
C THR A 181 -15.70 -5.21 5.47
N PHE A 182 -15.69 -4.92 4.17
CA PHE A 182 -14.44 -4.67 3.46
C PHE A 182 -13.78 -3.35 3.89
N PHE A 183 -14.58 -2.30 4.07
CA PHE A 183 -14.11 -1.02 4.59
C PHE A 183 -13.48 -1.18 5.98
N GLU A 184 -14.14 -1.87 6.90
CA GLU A 184 -13.64 -2.14 8.26
C GLU A 184 -12.33 -2.93 8.24
N LEU A 185 -12.19 -3.92 7.34
CA LEU A 185 -10.94 -4.64 7.16
C LEU A 185 -9.81 -3.71 6.70
N ALA A 186 -10.07 -2.92 5.65
CA ALA A 186 -9.07 -2.00 5.12
C ALA A 186 -8.66 -0.94 6.16
N LEU A 187 -9.64 -0.41 6.90
CA LEU A 187 -9.41 0.54 7.98
C LEU A 187 -8.57 -0.06 9.11
N LEU A 188 -8.87 -1.31 9.51
CA LEU A 188 -8.09 -2.04 10.50
C LEU A 188 -6.64 -2.21 10.05
N LEU A 189 -6.40 -2.59 8.79
CA LEU A 189 -5.05 -2.74 8.27
C LEU A 189 -4.29 -1.40 8.24
N GLU A 190 -4.93 -0.30 7.83
CA GLU A 190 -4.29 1.03 7.85
C GLU A 190 -3.97 1.49 9.28
N GLN A 191 -4.91 1.37 10.21
CA GLN A 191 -4.77 1.96 11.56
C GLN A 191 -4.05 1.09 12.58
N GLN A 192 -4.12 -0.24 12.43
CA GLN A 192 -3.58 -1.17 13.43
C GLN A 192 -2.36 -1.92 12.91
N VAL A 193 -2.21 -2.05 11.59
CA VAL A 193 -1.03 -2.67 10.98
C VAL A 193 -0.08 -1.60 10.46
N LEU A 194 -0.44 -0.91 9.37
CA LEU A 194 0.45 0.03 8.67
C LEU A 194 0.93 1.19 9.55
N ALA A 195 0.05 1.79 10.35
CA ALA A 195 0.38 2.88 11.28
C ALA A 195 1.48 2.53 12.31
N ARG A 196 1.70 1.23 12.57
CA ARG A 196 2.70 0.74 13.53
C ARG A 196 4.05 0.42 12.91
N LEU A 197 4.14 0.43 11.58
CA LEU A 197 5.33 0.02 10.84
C LEU A 197 6.22 1.21 10.51
N GLY A 198 7.29 0.95 9.78
CA GLY A 198 8.19 1.96 9.24
C GLY A 198 7.63 2.66 8.00
N THR A 199 8.18 3.84 7.72
CA THR A 199 7.84 4.68 6.57
C THR A 199 8.28 4.09 5.23
N SER A 200 9.13 3.07 5.20
CA SER A 200 9.46 2.34 3.97
C SER A 200 8.30 1.51 3.42
N LEU A 201 7.30 1.17 4.24
CA LEU A 201 6.21 0.28 3.81
C LEU A 201 5.07 1.00 3.10
N SER A 202 4.94 2.32 3.28
CA SER A 202 3.84 3.10 2.73
C SER A 202 4.31 4.44 2.17
N GLY A 203 3.73 4.85 1.04
CA GLY A 203 4.11 6.09 0.35
C GLY A 203 3.79 7.36 1.13
N ARG A 204 2.92 7.29 2.15
CA ARG A 204 2.49 8.44 2.96
C ARG A 204 2.57 8.13 4.45
N TYR A 205 2.61 9.19 5.24
CA TYR A 205 2.54 9.10 6.68
C TYR A 205 1.89 10.35 7.28
N LEU A 206 1.22 10.16 8.40
CA LEU A 206 0.62 11.21 9.22
C LEU A 206 1.59 11.58 10.34
N VAL A 207 1.59 12.87 10.67
CA VAL A 207 2.47 13.43 11.69
C VAL A 207 1.65 14.27 12.65
N ALA A 208 1.92 14.12 13.95
CA ALA A 208 1.49 15.06 14.97
C ALA A 208 2.71 15.76 15.57
N LEU A 209 2.72 17.09 15.56
CA LEU A 209 3.77 17.92 16.17
C LEU A 209 3.16 18.76 17.29
N ALA A 210 3.90 18.98 18.37
CA ALA A 210 3.55 19.92 19.44
C ALA A 210 4.46 21.15 19.40
N LYS A 211 3.91 22.33 19.66
CA LYS A 211 4.67 23.57 19.85
C LYS A 211 5.31 23.58 21.24
N ARG A 212 6.34 22.77 21.36
CA ARG A 212 7.19 22.59 22.54
C ARG A 212 8.56 22.14 22.08
N ARG A 213 9.60 22.86 22.52
CA ARG A 213 10.99 22.54 22.22
C ARG A 213 11.44 21.33 23.06
N ASP A 214 11.72 20.21 22.39
CA ASP A 214 12.18 18.97 23.04
C ASP A 214 13.12 18.16 22.11
N PRO A 215 14.37 18.61 21.92
CA PRO A 215 15.32 17.94 21.03
C PRO A 215 15.69 16.52 21.48
N ALA A 216 15.71 16.28 22.80
CA ALA A 216 15.97 14.95 23.34
C ALA A 216 14.83 13.98 22.99
N GLY A 217 13.56 14.43 23.10
CA GLY A 217 12.41 13.66 22.64
C GLY A 217 12.45 13.38 21.13
N ASN A 218 12.85 14.35 20.32
CA ASN A 218 13.02 14.18 18.87
C ASN A 218 14.13 13.16 18.53
N ALA A 219 15.26 13.18 19.26
CA ALA A 219 16.31 12.19 19.12
C ALA A 219 15.84 10.77 19.50
N ALA A 220 15.09 10.62 20.60
CA ALA A 220 14.50 9.34 20.98
C ALA A 220 13.52 8.80 19.93
N TRP A 221 12.75 9.69 19.29
CA TRP A 221 11.91 9.31 18.16
C TRP A 221 12.71 8.78 16.97
N ALA A 222 13.87 9.36 16.66
CA ALA A 222 14.72 8.86 15.59
C ALA A 222 15.15 7.40 15.85
N GLU A 223 15.47 7.05 17.10
CA GLU A 223 15.81 5.67 17.49
C GLU A 223 14.61 4.72 17.32
N VAL A 224 13.41 5.15 17.75
CA VAL A 224 12.17 4.37 17.59
C VAL A 224 11.89 4.10 16.11
N LEU A 225 12.05 5.10 15.25
CA LEU A 225 11.81 4.97 13.81
C LEU A 225 12.84 4.04 13.16
N ALA A 226 14.13 4.16 13.52
CA ALA A 226 15.17 3.26 13.03
C ALA A 226 14.94 1.81 13.46
N ALA A 227 14.45 1.57 14.68
CA ALA A 227 14.10 0.24 15.15
C ALA A 227 12.95 -0.38 14.32
N ARG A 228 11.94 0.43 13.93
CA ARG A 228 10.87 -0.03 13.03
C ARG A 228 11.40 -0.45 11.66
N GLU A 229 12.27 0.37 11.07
CA GLU A 229 12.86 0.05 9.76
C GLU A 229 13.76 -1.19 9.83
N THR A 230 14.43 -1.43 10.97
CA THR A 230 15.24 -2.64 11.19
C THR A 230 14.40 -3.92 11.12
N VAL A 231 13.22 -3.94 11.76
CA VAL A 231 12.29 -5.07 11.66
C VAL A 231 11.80 -5.26 10.22
N LEU A 232 11.52 -4.16 9.51
CA LEU A 232 11.06 -4.22 8.13
C LEU A 232 12.14 -4.70 7.15
N ALA A 233 13.43 -4.49 7.45
CA ALA A 233 14.53 -4.95 6.59
C ALA A 233 14.73 -6.47 6.62
N ASP A 234 14.26 -7.16 7.66
CA ASP A 234 14.33 -8.62 7.79
C ASP A 234 13.29 -9.31 6.88
N SER A 235 13.71 -10.30 6.10
CA SER A 235 12.83 -11.10 5.22
C SER A 235 11.79 -11.90 5.97
N SER A 236 12.05 -12.25 7.23
CA SER A 236 11.15 -12.99 8.12
C SER A 236 10.31 -12.08 9.02
N LEU A 237 10.58 -10.77 9.02
CA LEU A 237 9.95 -9.77 9.90
C LEU A 237 10.08 -10.13 11.39
N THR A 238 11.26 -10.59 11.84
CA THR A 238 11.47 -10.93 13.26
C THR A 238 11.19 -9.72 14.16
N GLY A 239 10.30 -9.89 15.13
CA GLY A 239 9.90 -8.83 16.07
C GLY A 239 8.68 -8.02 15.65
N ILE A 240 8.01 -8.40 14.56
CA ILE A 240 6.78 -7.75 14.10
C ILE A 240 5.67 -7.72 15.16
N GLU A 241 5.55 -8.74 16.00
CA GLU A 241 4.58 -8.76 17.12
C GLU A 241 4.80 -7.61 18.10
N GLY A 242 6.07 -7.21 18.30
CA GLY A 242 6.44 -6.10 19.16
C GLY A 242 5.99 -4.75 18.57
N LEU A 243 6.11 -4.58 17.25
CA LEU A 243 5.63 -3.39 16.55
C LEU A 243 4.10 -3.31 16.57
N LEU A 244 3.44 -4.41 16.22
CA LEU A 244 1.97 -4.50 16.16
C LEU A 244 1.33 -4.53 17.56
N GLN A 245 2.12 -4.79 18.61
CA GLN A 245 1.65 -4.98 19.98
C GLN A 245 0.58 -6.08 20.08
N GLN A 246 0.68 -7.08 19.20
CA GLN A 246 -0.34 -8.11 19.03
C GLN A 246 0.30 -9.45 18.67
N ARG A 247 -0.23 -10.51 19.26
CA ARG A 247 0.16 -11.88 18.92
C ARG A 247 -0.60 -12.40 17.69
N PRO A 248 -0.01 -13.28 16.87
CA PRO A 248 -0.67 -13.79 15.65
C PRO A 248 -2.08 -14.35 15.90
N ASN A 249 -2.25 -15.19 16.93
CA ASN A 249 -3.55 -15.79 17.25
C ASN A 249 -4.61 -14.74 17.67
N ALA A 250 -4.21 -13.69 18.40
CA ALA A 250 -5.12 -12.63 18.81
C ALA A 250 -5.58 -11.79 17.60
N PHE A 251 -4.66 -11.52 16.66
CA PHE A 251 -4.98 -10.85 15.40
C PHE A 251 -5.90 -11.71 14.52
N ALA A 252 -5.60 -13.00 14.40
CA ALA A 252 -6.41 -13.96 13.63
C ALA A 252 -7.86 -13.99 14.14
N ILE A 253 -8.06 -14.11 15.45
CA ILE A 253 -9.39 -14.11 16.07
C ILE A 253 -10.11 -12.78 15.84
N GLY A 254 -9.41 -11.66 16.05
CA GLY A 254 -9.98 -10.31 15.89
C GLY A 254 -10.40 -9.99 14.46
N THR A 255 -9.78 -10.60 13.45
CA THR A 255 -10.06 -10.36 12.02
C THR A 255 -10.97 -11.41 11.38
N ALA A 256 -11.31 -12.49 12.07
CA ALA A 256 -12.07 -13.61 11.51
C ALA A 256 -13.43 -13.19 10.92
N GLY A 257 -14.16 -12.31 11.60
CA GLY A 257 -15.45 -11.79 11.12
C GLY A 257 -15.32 -10.94 9.85
N LEU A 258 -14.26 -10.14 9.76
CA LEU A 258 -13.96 -9.29 8.61
C LEU A 258 -13.51 -10.10 7.38
N LEU A 259 -12.93 -11.28 7.62
CA LEU A 259 -12.51 -12.24 6.60
C LEU A 259 -13.58 -13.29 6.28
N SER A 260 -14.85 -13.01 6.56
CA SER A 260 -15.97 -13.93 6.30
C SER A 260 -16.32 -14.03 4.80
N SER A 261 -16.20 -12.93 4.04
CA SER A 261 -16.58 -12.86 2.64
C SER A 261 -15.48 -13.29 1.66
N LEU A 262 -15.85 -13.72 0.46
CA LEU A 262 -14.87 -13.99 -0.61
C LEU A 262 -14.14 -12.71 -1.05
N ARG A 263 -14.80 -11.55 -1.03
CA ARG A 263 -14.20 -10.27 -1.43
C ARG A 263 -13.07 -9.88 -0.50
N THR A 264 -13.29 -9.91 0.81
CA THR A 264 -12.28 -9.57 1.81
C THR A 264 -11.14 -10.57 1.84
N ARG A 265 -11.42 -11.86 1.62
CA ARG A 265 -10.37 -12.87 1.42
C ARG A 265 -9.57 -12.64 0.14
N HIS A 266 -10.21 -12.28 -0.96
CA HIS A 266 -9.52 -12.01 -2.23
C HIS A 266 -8.64 -10.76 -2.14
N PHE A 267 -9.11 -9.73 -1.44
CA PHE A 267 -8.29 -8.57 -1.09
C PHE A 267 -7.03 -8.99 -0.32
N LEU A 268 -7.20 -9.80 0.74
CA LEU A 268 -6.08 -10.30 1.53
C LEU A 268 -5.13 -11.18 0.71
N PHE A 269 -5.65 -11.99 -0.21
CA PHE A 269 -4.87 -12.82 -1.12
C PHE A 269 -3.89 -11.98 -1.97
N LEU A 270 -4.37 -10.87 -2.54
CA LEU A 270 -3.53 -9.98 -3.35
C LEU A 270 -2.43 -9.30 -2.50
N LEU A 271 -2.77 -8.88 -1.28
CA LEU A 271 -1.77 -8.35 -0.34
C LEU A 271 -0.73 -9.40 0.06
N GLN A 272 -1.18 -10.63 0.32
CA GLN A 272 -0.32 -11.74 0.69
C GLN A 272 0.67 -12.10 -0.42
N GLN A 273 0.26 -12.03 -1.69
CA GLN A 273 1.17 -12.25 -2.82
C GLN A 273 2.30 -11.22 -2.85
N ALA A 274 1.96 -9.93 -2.72
CA ALA A 274 2.96 -8.87 -2.67
C ALA A 274 3.88 -9.05 -1.45
N LEU A 275 3.31 -9.39 -0.29
CA LEU A 275 4.08 -9.65 0.92
C LEU A 275 5.04 -10.83 0.75
N ALA A 276 4.59 -11.97 0.23
CA ALA A 276 5.42 -13.15 0.04
C ALA A 276 6.57 -12.92 -0.95
N PHE A 277 6.39 -12.04 -1.95
CA PHE A 277 7.48 -11.63 -2.83
C PHE A 277 8.56 -10.86 -2.07
N HIS A 278 8.16 -9.88 -1.27
CA HIS A 278 9.09 -8.99 -0.58
C HIS A 278 9.66 -9.60 0.72
N ARG A 279 8.93 -10.52 1.35
CA ARG A 279 9.20 -11.14 2.66
C ARG A 279 8.94 -12.65 2.58
N PRO A 280 9.78 -13.40 1.86
CA PRO A 280 9.53 -14.82 1.55
C PRO A 280 9.57 -15.73 2.78
N ASP A 281 10.28 -15.32 3.84
CA ASP A 281 10.45 -16.13 5.05
C ASP A 281 9.40 -15.83 6.13
N PHE A 282 8.51 -14.86 5.88
CA PHE A 282 7.48 -14.48 6.83
C PHE A 282 6.32 -15.49 6.86
N ALA A 283 6.05 -16.04 8.04
CA ALA A 283 4.98 -17.02 8.27
C ALA A 283 3.59 -16.36 8.39
N PHE A 284 3.10 -15.78 7.30
CA PHE A 284 1.83 -15.04 7.25
C PHE A 284 0.63 -15.87 7.70
N GLU A 285 0.63 -17.18 7.44
CA GLU A 285 -0.48 -18.08 7.79
C GLU A 285 -0.77 -18.14 9.29
N GLN A 286 0.20 -17.81 10.14
CA GLN A 286 0.02 -17.79 11.60
C GLN A 286 -0.88 -16.64 12.07
N TRP A 287 -1.06 -15.62 11.22
CA TRP A 287 -1.87 -14.44 11.48
C TRP A 287 -3.33 -14.60 11.05
N LEU A 288 -3.71 -15.78 10.55
CA LEU A 288 -5.02 -16.04 9.99
C LEU A 288 -5.69 -17.25 10.65
N VAL A 289 -7.02 -17.23 10.68
CA VAL A 289 -7.78 -18.40 11.11
C VAL A 289 -7.64 -19.55 10.08
N PRO A 290 -7.63 -20.83 10.51
CA PRO A 290 -7.33 -21.96 9.64
C PRO A 290 -8.17 -22.04 8.37
N GLN A 291 -9.44 -21.64 8.44
CA GLN A 291 -10.37 -21.62 7.32
C GLN A 291 -9.94 -20.65 6.21
N VAL A 292 -9.45 -19.46 6.58
CA VAL A 292 -8.96 -18.46 5.63
C VAL A 292 -7.62 -18.92 5.06
N THR A 293 -6.71 -19.42 5.91
CA THR A 293 -5.42 -19.98 5.49
C THR A 293 -5.59 -21.06 4.43
N GLU A 294 -6.50 -22.01 4.65
CA GLU A 294 -6.78 -23.09 3.70
C GLU A 294 -7.35 -22.55 2.37
N GLN A 295 -8.24 -21.55 2.43
CA GLN A 295 -8.77 -20.91 1.22
C GLN A 295 -7.69 -20.21 0.40
N LEU A 296 -6.81 -19.46 1.05
CA LEU A 296 -5.71 -18.76 0.39
C LEU A 296 -4.74 -19.76 -0.25
N ARG A 297 -4.39 -20.84 0.46
CA ARG A 297 -3.53 -21.90 -0.06
C ARG A 297 -4.11 -22.53 -1.33
N ARG A 298 -5.41 -22.80 -1.36
CA ARG A 298 -6.09 -23.33 -2.56
C ARG A 298 -6.00 -22.35 -3.75
N TRP A 299 -6.17 -21.06 -3.50
CA TRP A 299 -6.04 -20.04 -4.55
C TRP A 299 -4.60 -19.90 -5.06
N GLN A 300 -3.61 -19.93 -4.17
CA GLN A 300 -2.19 -19.95 -4.56
C GLN A 300 -1.88 -21.17 -5.43
N GLN A 301 -2.35 -22.36 -5.04
CA GLN A 301 -2.18 -23.59 -5.81
C GLN A 301 -2.84 -23.46 -7.19
N ALA A 302 -4.08 -22.99 -7.27
CA ALA A 302 -4.80 -22.80 -8.52
C ALA A 302 -4.07 -21.80 -9.44
N GLN A 303 -3.62 -20.66 -8.91
CA GLN A 303 -2.84 -19.67 -9.67
C GLN A 303 -1.51 -20.25 -10.15
N SER A 304 -0.81 -21.05 -9.32
CA SER A 304 0.44 -21.69 -9.72
C SER A 304 0.26 -22.68 -10.88
N ILE A 305 -0.87 -23.40 -10.90
CA ILE A 305 -1.24 -24.31 -11.98
C ILE A 305 -1.56 -23.50 -13.24
N ASP A 306 -2.35 -22.43 -13.12
CA ASP A 306 -2.71 -21.57 -14.24
C ASP A 306 -1.47 -20.90 -14.86
N ALA A 307 -0.58 -20.36 -14.03
CA ALA A 307 0.68 -19.76 -14.48
C ALA A 307 1.57 -20.77 -15.23
N ARG A 308 1.64 -22.02 -14.76
CA ARG A 308 2.37 -23.10 -15.46
C ARG A 308 1.74 -23.45 -16.80
N ASN A 309 0.41 -23.57 -16.86
CA ASN A 309 -0.31 -23.85 -18.10
C ASN A 309 -0.11 -22.72 -19.13
N MET A 310 -0.23 -21.47 -18.69
CA MET A 310 -0.01 -20.30 -19.54
C MET A 310 1.45 -20.16 -19.98
N ALA A 311 2.42 -20.56 -19.16
CA ALA A 311 3.83 -20.61 -19.56
C ALA A 311 4.07 -21.64 -20.67
N ILE A 312 3.45 -22.82 -20.58
CA ILE A 312 3.52 -23.85 -21.64
C ILE A 312 2.92 -23.32 -22.94
N THR A 313 1.71 -22.74 -22.90
CA THR A 313 1.04 -22.18 -24.08
C THR A 313 1.84 -21.05 -24.72
N ARG A 314 2.47 -20.19 -23.91
CA ARG A 314 3.38 -19.14 -24.41
C ARG A 314 4.68 -19.71 -24.97
N GLY A 315 5.25 -20.74 -24.34
CA GLY A 315 6.44 -21.44 -24.82
C GLY A 315 6.25 -21.99 -26.24
N TRP A 316 5.06 -22.52 -26.54
CA TRP A 316 4.69 -22.91 -27.90
C TRP A 316 4.73 -21.74 -28.88
N MET A 317 4.31 -20.54 -28.51
CA MET A 317 4.36 -19.37 -29.41
C MET A 317 5.80 -18.98 -29.77
N VAL A 318 6.73 -19.07 -28.81
CA VAL A 318 8.12 -18.58 -28.94
C VAL A 318 9.05 -19.62 -29.56
N GLU A 319 8.91 -20.90 -29.18
CA GLU A 319 9.83 -21.95 -29.62
C GLU A 319 9.05 -23.10 -30.29
N GLN A 320 9.15 -23.22 -31.61
CA GLN A 320 8.44 -24.27 -32.38
C GLN A 320 8.84 -25.69 -31.96
N SER A 321 10.06 -25.90 -31.47
CA SER A 321 10.54 -27.17 -30.91
C SER A 321 9.72 -27.61 -29.69
N GLN A 322 9.22 -26.68 -28.87
CA GLN A 322 8.39 -26.97 -27.70
C GLN A 322 6.95 -27.34 -28.08
N ARG A 323 6.51 -27.02 -29.31
CA ARG A 323 5.23 -27.51 -29.87
C ARG A 323 5.29 -28.99 -30.19
N LEU A 324 6.49 -29.50 -30.50
CA LEU A 324 6.72 -30.86 -30.93
C LEU A 324 7.10 -31.73 -29.73
N ARG A 325 6.24 -32.67 -29.36
CA ARG A 325 6.59 -33.71 -28.39
C ARG A 325 6.71 -35.04 -29.11
N GLN A 326 7.93 -35.57 -29.19
CA GLN A 326 8.25 -36.78 -29.97
C GLN A 326 7.81 -36.69 -31.45
N GLY A 327 7.95 -35.50 -32.06
CA GLY A 327 7.60 -35.27 -33.46
C GLY A 327 6.11 -35.01 -33.74
N VAL A 328 5.25 -35.01 -32.71
CA VAL A 328 3.83 -34.65 -32.83
C VAL A 328 3.64 -33.17 -32.50
N ASP A 329 3.05 -32.41 -33.42
CA ASP A 329 2.67 -31.01 -33.19
C ASP A 329 1.44 -30.95 -32.29
N LEU A 330 1.67 -30.59 -31.03
CA LEU A 330 0.62 -30.46 -30.04
C LEU A 330 -0.34 -29.33 -30.40
N VAL A 331 0.13 -28.23 -31.02
CA VAL A 331 -0.66 -27.02 -31.33
C VAL A 331 -1.70 -27.29 -32.41
N SER A 332 -1.35 -28.12 -33.40
CA SER A 332 -2.28 -28.52 -34.46
C SER A 332 -3.43 -29.43 -33.97
N GLY A 333 -3.30 -30.05 -32.78
CA GLY A 333 -4.36 -30.85 -32.13
C GLY A 333 -5.04 -30.16 -30.95
N LEU A 334 -4.66 -28.91 -30.64
CA LEU A 334 -5.05 -28.16 -29.44
C LEU A 334 -6.35 -27.36 -29.65
N GLU A 335 -7.39 -27.99 -30.18
CA GLU A 335 -8.74 -27.44 -30.04
C GLU A 335 -9.17 -27.54 -28.56
N TYR A 336 -9.86 -26.51 -28.09
CA TYR A 336 -10.52 -26.24 -26.80
C TYR A 336 -10.75 -27.40 -25.80
N HIS A 337 -10.94 -28.62 -26.29
CA HIS A 337 -11.08 -29.85 -25.52
C HIS A 337 -9.88 -30.23 -24.65
N LEU A 338 -8.62 -30.04 -25.08
CA LEU A 338 -7.48 -30.45 -24.26
C LEU A 338 -7.22 -29.52 -23.07
N ALA A 339 -7.44 -28.21 -23.23
CA ALA A 339 -7.39 -27.26 -22.12
C ALA A 339 -8.47 -27.60 -21.07
N THR A 340 -9.68 -27.91 -21.54
CA THR A 340 -10.79 -28.35 -20.69
C THR A 340 -10.46 -29.69 -20.00
N ALA A 341 -9.89 -30.66 -20.72
CA ALA A 341 -9.52 -31.97 -20.18
C ALA A 341 -8.35 -31.92 -19.19
N LEU A 342 -7.33 -31.07 -19.42
CA LEU A 342 -6.24 -30.88 -18.47
C LEU A 342 -6.74 -30.26 -17.16
N LEU A 343 -7.58 -29.23 -17.25
CA LEU A 343 -8.18 -28.57 -16.08
C LEU A 343 -9.15 -29.49 -15.32
N ARG A 344 -9.91 -30.33 -16.03
CA ARG A 344 -10.90 -31.26 -15.44
C ARG A 344 -10.28 -32.56 -14.93
N ASP A 345 -9.49 -33.25 -15.75
CA ASP A 345 -9.11 -34.64 -15.54
C ASP A 345 -7.74 -34.78 -14.86
N TYR A 346 -6.80 -33.86 -15.13
CA TYR A 346 -5.46 -33.89 -14.55
C TYR A 346 -5.34 -33.00 -13.30
N PHE A 347 -5.78 -31.74 -13.38
CA PHE A 347 -5.71 -30.79 -12.26
C PHE A 347 -6.94 -30.81 -11.34
N LYS A 348 -8.06 -31.37 -11.79
CA LYS A 348 -9.34 -31.45 -11.04
C LYS A 348 -9.87 -30.11 -10.54
N THR A 349 -9.59 -29.01 -11.25
CA THR A 349 -9.95 -27.65 -10.86
C THR A 349 -11.16 -27.10 -11.61
N HIS A 350 -11.68 -27.81 -12.62
CA HIS A 350 -12.80 -27.36 -13.44
C HIS A 350 -13.97 -28.37 -13.38
N SER A 351 -15.16 -27.93 -12.94
CA SER A 351 -16.35 -28.78 -12.79
C SER A 351 -17.18 -28.94 -14.07
N GLY A 352 -16.78 -28.28 -15.16
CA GLY A 352 -17.48 -28.38 -16.46
C GLY A 352 -18.77 -27.57 -16.58
N VAL A 353 -19.03 -26.65 -15.64
CA VAL A 353 -20.18 -25.72 -15.73
C VAL A 353 -19.65 -24.30 -15.96
N SER A 354 -19.92 -23.76 -17.14
CA SER A 354 -19.75 -22.33 -17.42
C SER A 354 -20.81 -21.54 -16.65
N SER A 355 -20.38 -20.62 -15.77
CA SER A 355 -21.22 -19.62 -15.10
C SER A 355 -20.68 -18.23 -15.37
#